data_AF-A0A090QKW2-F1
#
_entry.id   AF-A0A090QKW2-F1
#
_cell.length_a   1.000
_cell.length_b   1.000
_cell.length_c   1.000
_cell.angle_alpha   90.00
_cell.angle_beta   90.00
_cell.angle_gamma   90.00
#
_symmetry.space_group_name_H-M   'P 1'
#
loop_
_entity.id
_entity.type
_entity.pdbx_description
1 polymer ?
#
loop_
_entity_poly.entity_id
_entity_poly.type
_entity_poly.pdbx_seq_one_letter_code
_entity_poly.pdbx_strand_id
1 'polypeptide(L)'
;MINEEIERKFLVSNTEFLKEYQGVQLIQGYLTTDPCRTVRVRIQGHSGYLTIKGPSTDDGLKRLEWEKEISISEAEALLELCLPTLFIKLDIRYR
;
A
#
# COMPACT_ATOMS: atom_id res chain seq x y z
N MET A 1 9.54 -23.55 -5.41
CA MET A 1 10.22 -22.74 -4.39
C MET A 1 9.21 -21.73 -3.88
N ILE A 2 8.91 -21.72 -2.59
CA ILE A 2 8.03 -20.73 -1.96
C ILE A 2 8.96 -19.60 -1.51
N ASN A 3 8.75 -18.37 -1.99
CA ASN A 3 9.44 -17.19 -1.50
C ASN A 3 8.63 -16.63 -0.34
N GLU A 4 9.14 -16.74 0.88
CA GLU A 4 8.56 -16.11 2.07
C GLU A 4 9.38 -14.85 2.39
N GLU A 5 8.72 -13.69 2.39
CA GLU A 5 9.32 -12.40 2.74
C GLU A 5 9.09 -12.12 4.24
N ILE A 6 10.12 -11.63 4.95
CA ILE A 6 10.05 -11.28 6.36
C ILE A 6 10.26 -9.77 6.50
N GLU A 7 9.24 -9.04 6.96
CA GLU A 7 9.27 -7.59 7.21
C GLU A 7 9.12 -7.27 8.72
N ARG A 8 9.81 -6.24 9.22
CA ARG A 8 9.64 -5.68 10.59
C ARG A 8 9.52 -4.15 10.54
N LYS A 9 8.65 -3.58 11.36
CA LYS A 9 8.41 -2.13 11.44
C LYS A 9 8.94 -1.55 12.74
N PHE A 10 9.60 -0.41 12.65
CA PHE A 10 10.19 0.31 13.78
C PHE A 10 9.76 1.77 13.77
N LEU A 11 9.62 2.35 14.95
CA LEU A 11 9.57 3.81 15.10
C LEU A 11 11.01 4.34 14.95
N VAL A 12 11.20 5.35 14.10
CA VAL A 12 12.52 5.96 13.83
C VAL A 12 12.62 7.26 14.62
N SER A 13 13.67 7.41 15.43
CA SER A 13 13.86 8.57 16.31
C SER A 13 14.60 9.75 15.67
N ASN A 14 15.38 9.53 14.61
CA ASN A 14 16.07 10.58 13.84
C ASN A 14 15.92 10.31 12.34
N THR A 15 15.48 11.31 11.57
CA THR A 15 15.26 11.25 10.12
C THR A 15 16.27 12.06 9.29
N GLU A 16 17.36 12.54 9.89
CA GLU A 16 18.38 13.33 9.17
C GLU A 16 19.04 12.54 8.03
N PHE A 17 19.26 11.24 8.25
CA PHE A 17 19.82 10.35 7.24
C PHE A 17 18.93 10.22 5.99
N LEU A 18 17.62 10.55 6.08
CA LEU A 18 16.73 10.48 4.92
C LEU A 18 17.03 11.57 3.88
N LYS A 19 17.73 12.65 4.24
CA LYS A 19 17.99 13.82 3.37
C LYS A 19 18.81 13.48 2.12
N GLU A 20 19.61 12.42 2.18
CA GLU A 20 20.47 11.98 1.08
C GLU A 20 19.73 11.10 0.07
N TYR A 21 18.48 10.76 0.33
CA TYR A 21 17.70 9.78 -0.44
C TYR A 21 16.49 10.43 -1.10
N GLN A 22 16.14 9.94 -2.29
CA GLN A 22 14.92 10.36 -2.99
C GLN A 22 13.75 9.46 -2.58
N GLY A 23 12.64 10.09 -2.20
CA GLY A 23 11.39 9.43 -1.90
C GLY A 23 10.41 9.46 -3.08
N VAL A 24 9.49 8.51 -3.08
CA VAL A 24 8.33 8.50 -3.99
C VAL A 24 7.08 8.82 -3.19
N GLN A 25 6.29 9.79 -3.65
CA GLN A 25 5.02 10.08 -3.01
C GLN A 25 4.09 8.87 -3.15
N LEU A 26 3.53 8.46 -2.02
CA LEU A 26 2.56 7.37 -1.93
C LEU A 26 1.25 7.91 -1.38
N ILE A 27 0.20 7.83 -2.20
CA ILE A 27 -1.17 8.13 -1.82
C ILE A 27 -1.91 6.81 -1.81
N GLN A 28 -2.69 6.53 -0.77
CA GLN A 28 -3.49 5.31 -0.73
C GLN A 28 -4.79 5.54 0.05
N GLY A 29 -5.81 4.79 -0.34
CA GLY A 29 -7.11 4.77 0.30
C GLY A 29 -7.71 3.37 0.24
N TYR A 30 -8.75 3.14 1.03
CA TYR A 30 -9.48 1.89 1.06
C TYR A 30 -10.92 2.14 0.62
N LEU A 31 -11.39 1.43 -0.41
CA LEU A 31 -12.80 1.40 -0.79
C LEU A 31 -13.60 0.56 0.22
N THR A 32 -12.97 -0.44 0.81
CA THR A 32 -13.52 -1.25 1.90
C THR A 32 -12.39 -1.81 2.75
N THR A 33 -12.63 -1.90 4.06
CA THR A 33 -11.74 -2.51 5.06
C THR A 33 -12.35 -3.79 5.66
N ASP A 34 -13.34 -4.38 4.99
CA ASP A 34 -13.90 -5.68 5.38
C ASP A 34 -12.78 -6.74 5.42
N PRO A 35 -12.58 -7.46 6.54
CA PRO A 35 -11.52 -8.47 6.67
C PRO A 35 -11.58 -9.58 5.63
N CYS A 36 -12.74 -9.88 5.07
CA CYS A 36 -12.91 -10.89 4.03
C CYS A 36 -12.66 -10.36 2.61
N ARG A 37 -12.65 -9.03 2.42
CA ARG A 37 -12.59 -8.36 1.10
C ARG A 37 -12.12 -6.92 1.26
N THR A 38 -10.85 -6.76 1.58
CA THR A 38 -10.23 -5.43 1.67
C THR A 38 -9.83 -4.97 0.28
N VAL A 39 -10.22 -3.75 -0.11
CA VAL A 39 -9.88 -3.17 -1.41
C VAL A 39 -9.12 -1.89 -1.17
N ARG A 40 -7.87 -1.84 -1.66
CA ARG A 40 -6.96 -0.72 -1.52
C ARG A 40 -6.64 -0.14 -2.88
N VAL A 41 -6.77 1.18 -2.99
CA VAL A 41 -6.30 1.96 -4.13
C VAL A 41 -5.02 2.66 -3.71
N ARG A 42 -3.99 2.66 -4.57
CA ARG A 42 -2.70 3.27 -4.28
C ARG A 42 -2.12 3.95 -5.51
N ILE A 43 -1.66 5.17 -5.38
CA ILE A 43 -0.79 5.86 -6.34
C ILE A 43 0.62 5.89 -5.77
N GLN A 44 1.59 5.40 -6.53
CA GLN A 44 3.00 5.45 -6.20
C GLN A 44 3.75 6.16 -7.33
N GLY A 45 4.17 7.40 -7.08
CA GLY A 45 4.80 8.23 -8.11
C GLY A 45 3.85 8.44 -9.28
N HIS A 46 4.12 7.78 -10.42
CA HIS A 46 3.35 7.90 -11.66
C HIS A 46 2.57 6.62 -12.03
N SER A 47 2.44 5.66 -11.11
CA SER A 47 1.67 4.42 -11.33
C SER A 47 0.55 4.28 -10.32
N GLY A 48 -0.62 3.83 -10.78
CA GLY A 48 -1.78 3.49 -9.97
C GLY A 48 -1.90 1.98 -9.77
N TYR A 49 -2.42 1.56 -8.62
CA TYR A 49 -2.61 0.16 -8.29
C TYR A 49 -3.95 -0.04 -7.58
N LEU A 50 -4.66 -1.11 -7.96
CA LEU A 50 -5.81 -1.64 -7.26
C LEU A 50 -5.43 -2.99 -6.67
N THR A 51 -5.48 -3.10 -5.35
CA THR A 51 -5.23 -4.36 -4.63
C THR A 51 -6.53 -4.84 -3.98
N ILE A 52 -6.90 -6.10 -4.21
CA ILE A 52 -7.99 -6.80 -3.53
C ILE A 52 -7.39 -7.90 -2.67
N LYS A 53 -7.73 -7.90 -1.38
CA LYS A 53 -7.24 -8.89 -0.41
C LYS A 53 -8.41 -9.68 0.15
N GLY A 54 -8.31 -11.00 0.04
CA GLY A 54 -9.25 -11.94 0.63
C GLY A 54 -9.00 -12.14 2.13
N PRO A 55 -9.76 -13.05 2.77
CA PRO A 55 -9.58 -13.37 4.18
C PRO A 55 -8.19 -13.97 4.42
N SER A 56 -7.66 -13.70 5.61
CA SER A 56 -6.48 -14.42 6.09
C SER A 56 -6.81 -15.87 6.41
N THR A 57 -5.81 -16.74 6.29
CA THR A 57 -5.86 -18.11 6.81
C THR A 57 -6.00 -18.11 8.32
N ASP A 58 -6.43 -19.23 8.91
CA ASP A 58 -6.67 -19.36 10.35
C ASP A 58 -5.43 -19.07 11.22
N ASP A 59 -4.23 -19.31 10.68
CA ASP A 59 -2.95 -18.97 11.31
C ASP A 59 -2.54 -17.49 11.14
N GLY A 60 -3.30 -16.73 10.35
CA GLY A 60 -3.06 -15.32 10.04
C GLY A 60 -1.85 -15.04 9.15
N LEU A 61 -1.15 -16.08 8.69
CA LEU A 61 0.15 -15.94 8.01
C LEU A 61 0.00 -15.69 6.50
N LYS A 62 -1.12 -16.10 5.91
CA LYS A 62 -1.33 -16.05 4.46
C LYS A 62 -2.69 -15.45 4.15
N ARG A 63 -2.82 -14.83 2.99
CA ARG A 63 -4.10 -14.41 2.41
C ARG A 63 -3.96 -14.32 0.90
N LEU A 64 -5.07 -14.52 0.18
CA LEU A 64 -5.10 -14.27 -1.25
C LEU A 64 -5.02 -12.76 -1.47
N GLU A 65 -4.05 -12.31 -2.25
CA GLU A 65 -3.96 -10.93 -2.72
C GLU A 65 -3.95 -10.93 -4.25
N TRP A 66 -4.82 -10.13 -4.86
CA TRP A 66 -4.82 -9.83 -6.28
C TRP A 66 -4.48 -8.36 -6.46
N GLU A 67 -3.52 -8.06 -7.32
CA GLU A 67 -3.11 -6.69 -7.61
C GLU A 67 -3.10 -6.47 -9.11
N LYS A 68 -3.55 -5.27 -9.52
CA LYS A 68 -3.46 -4.82 -10.89
C LYS A 68 -3.01 -3.36 -10.94
N GLU A 69 -2.05 -3.10 -11.82
CA GLU A 69 -1.72 -1.74 -12.24
C GLU A 69 -2.89 -1.16 -13.04
N ILE A 70 -3.22 0.09 -12.72
CA ILE A 70 -4.26 0.91 -13.34
C ILE A 70 -3.66 2.27 -13.70
N SER A 71 -4.31 3.01 -14.58
CA SER A 71 -3.86 4.36 -14.91
C SER A 71 -3.99 5.30 -13.69
N ILE A 72 -3.19 6.37 -13.67
CA ILE A 72 -3.28 7.40 -12.60
C ILE A 72 -4.69 7.97 -12.54
N SER A 73 -5.28 8.28 -13.69
CA SER A 73 -6.63 8.87 -13.76
C SER A 73 -7.69 7.96 -13.15
N GLU A 74 -7.62 6.65 -13.39
CA GLU A 74 -8.49 5.67 -12.74
C GLU A 74 -8.25 5.62 -11.22
N ALA A 75 -6.98 5.63 -10.79
CA ALA A 75 -6.65 5.60 -9.36
C ALA A 75 -7.14 6.86 -8.63
N GLU A 76 -6.98 8.04 -9.21
CA GLU A 76 -7.49 9.32 -8.68
C GLU A 76 -9.01 9.27 -8.53
N ALA A 77 -9.73 8.85 -9.57
CA ALA A 77 -11.18 8.72 -9.52
C ALA A 77 -11.65 7.74 -8.44
N LEU A 78 -10.94 6.62 -8.24
CA LEU A 78 -11.27 5.65 -7.19
C LEU A 78 -10.89 6.12 -5.78
N LEU A 79 -9.86 6.97 -5.64
CA LEU A 79 -9.47 7.53 -4.35
C LEU A 79 -10.55 8.46 -3.79
N GLU A 80 -11.27 9.20 -4.63
CA GLU A 80 -12.41 10.03 -4.23
C GLU A 80 -13.58 9.21 -3.63
N LEU A 81 -13.67 7.92 -3.97
CA LEU A 81 -14.68 7.01 -3.44
C LEU A 81 -14.23 6.25 -2.19
N CYS A 82 -12.97 6.44 -1.76
CA CYS A 82 -12.44 5.75 -0.61
C CYS A 82 -13.08 6.23 0.70
N LEU A 83 -13.00 5.36 1.72
CA LEU A 83 -13.35 5.71 3.09
C LEU A 83 -12.53 6.94 3.55
N PRO A 84 -13.02 7.73 4.52
CA PRO A 84 -12.42 9.01 4.92
C PRO A 84 -10.95 8.95 5.38
N THR A 85 -10.43 7.75 5.65
CA THR A 85 -9.03 7.50 5.97
C THR A 85 -8.18 7.39 4.69
N LEU A 86 -7.90 8.53 4.07
CA LEU A 86 -6.83 8.67 3.08
C LEU A 86 -5.48 8.77 3.77
N PHE A 87 -4.49 8.00 3.28
CA PHE A 87 -3.13 8.00 3.80
C PHE A 87 -2.17 8.52 2.73
N ILE A 88 -1.49 9.62 3.03
CA ILE A 88 -0.43 10.19 2.20
C ILE A 88 0.88 10.03 2.95
N LYS A 89 1.88 9.41 2.34
CA LYS A 89 3.24 9.28 2.88
C LYS A 89 4.30 9.47 1.79
N LEU A 90 5.51 9.84 2.20
CA LEU A 90 6.70 9.76 1.34
C LEU A 90 7.36 8.39 1.58
N ASP A 91 7.43 7.55 0.54
CA ASP A 91 8.07 6.24 0.61
C ASP A 91 9.54 6.36 0.17
N ILE A 92 10.47 6.16 1.10
CA ILE A 92 11.91 6.19 0.80
C ILE A 92 12.46 4.78 0.97
N ARG A 93 13.16 4.28 -0.06
CA ARG A 93 13.76 2.95 -0.07
C ARG A 93 15.28 3.07 0.07
N TYR A 94 15.78 2.50 1.16
CA TYR A 94 17.21 2.32 1.43
C TYR A 94 17.53 0.88 0.99
N ARG A 95 18.37 0.71 -0.03
CA ARG A 95 18.91 -0.60 -0.44
C ARG A 95 20.36 -0.68 -0.01
#